data_AF-A0A671KHR2-F1
#
_entry.id   AF-A0A671KHR2-F1
#
_cell.length_a   1.000
_cell.length_b   1.000
_cell.length_c   1.000
_cell.angle_alpha   90.00
_cell.angle_beta   90.00
_cell.angle_gamma   90.00
#
_symmetry.space_group_name_H-M   'P 1'
#
loop_
_entity.id
_entity.type
_entity.pdbx_description
1 polymer ?
#
loop_
_entity_poly.entity_id
_entity_poly.type
_entity_poly.pdbx_seq_one_letter_code
_entity_poly.pdbx_strand_id
1 'polypeptide(L)'
;SNLKLLRVGSPSHIALKASASGDILKVPRLETRDSGNYFCRQSGKEHIVHVVSVFVKPGPVLVQSSDAELHCDITGDPNKEVQWLRPNGQKYNEKNRVIHLKSVTSNEAGQWTCLVKDDLKLSVTLTVVGLQTTAVNASKGDDIELPCSLPQSVFQHVVGGTWKADHLPKVPFPTLTNTPSKGLHWNCEDLSKVNFTTGQLSTNFDVTLKNVQSSDEGTFVCIVEFEGGVRLSVETTLRVVDKPSGKTKQHCTA
;
A
#
# COMPACT_ATOMS: atom_id res chain seq x y z
N SER A 1 -13.46 -17.30 -46.91
CA SER A 1 -13.54 -15.84 -47.07
C SER A 1 -12.93 -15.19 -45.85
N ASN A 2 -11.78 -14.52 -46.00
CA ASN A 2 -11.07 -13.89 -44.90
C ASN A 2 -11.78 -12.57 -44.52
N LEU A 3 -12.26 -12.44 -43.29
CA LEU A 3 -12.82 -11.21 -42.76
C LEU A 3 -11.70 -10.16 -42.61
N LYS A 4 -11.87 -8.97 -43.20
CA LYS A 4 -10.90 -7.88 -43.09
C LYS A 4 -11.61 -6.69 -42.44
N LEU A 5 -11.48 -6.56 -41.11
CA LEU A 5 -11.89 -5.35 -40.40
C LEU A 5 -10.84 -4.27 -40.64
N LEU A 6 -11.31 -3.10 -41.11
CA LEU A 6 -10.47 -1.93 -41.32
C LEU A 6 -10.94 -0.86 -40.33
N ARG A 7 -10.03 -0.35 -39.51
CA ARG A 7 -10.22 0.92 -38.82
C ARG A 7 -10.28 2.01 -39.91
N VAL A 8 -11.25 2.92 -39.82
CA VAL A 8 -11.27 4.12 -40.66
C VAL A 8 -10.15 5.04 -40.16
N GLY A 9 -8.95 4.88 -40.74
CA GLY A 9 -7.72 5.60 -40.39
C GLY A 9 -6.58 4.68 -39.91
N SER A 10 -5.51 4.65 -40.71
CA SER A 10 -4.16 4.05 -40.52
C SER A 10 -4.04 2.56 -40.12
N PRO A 11 -2.99 1.83 -40.56
CA PRO A 11 -2.87 0.39 -40.35
C PRO A 11 -2.73 0.11 -38.84
N SER A 12 -3.75 -0.52 -38.27
CA SER A 12 -3.97 -0.49 -36.83
C SER A 12 -3.23 -1.63 -36.14
N HIS A 13 -2.46 -1.27 -35.09
CA HIS A 13 -1.86 -2.15 -34.09
C HIS A 13 -2.75 -3.33 -33.66
N ILE A 14 -4.07 -3.12 -33.66
CA ILE A 14 -5.07 -4.12 -33.33
C ILE A 14 -5.13 -5.30 -34.31
N ALA A 15 -4.85 -5.08 -35.60
CA ALA A 15 -4.87 -6.13 -36.62
C ALA A 15 -3.79 -7.21 -36.39
N LEU A 16 -2.74 -6.88 -35.63
CA LEU A 16 -1.66 -7.81 -35.27
C LEU A 16 -2.06 -8.78 -34.16
N LYS A 17 -3.06 -8.44 -33.34
CA LYS A 17 -3.49 -9.22 -32.17
C LYS A 17 -4.92 -9.73 -32.24
N ALA A 18 -5.75 -9.13 -33.10
CA ALA A 18 -7.16 -9.50 -33.20
C ALA A 18 -7.37 -10.78 -34.02
N SER A 19 -8.37 -11.55 -33.64
CA SER A 19 -8.84 -12.72 -34.40
C SER A 19 -10.32 -12.55 -34.75
N ALA A 20 -10.67 -12.85 -36.00
CA ALA A 20 -12.04 -12.77 -36.49
C ALA A 20 -12.63 -14.17 -36.67
N SER A 21 -13.85 -14.38 -36.21
CA SER A 21 -14.59 -15.64 -36.37
C SER A 21 -16.07 -15.32 -36.64
N GLY A 22 -16.50 -15.41 -37.90
CA GLY A 22 -17.82 -14.94 -38.32
C GLY A 22 -17.97 -13.43 -38.06
N ASP A 23 -19.06 -13.03 -37.42
CA ASP A 23 -19.34 -11.64 -37.04
C ASP A 23 -18.63 -11.18 -35.75
N ILE A 24 -17.78 -12.03 -35.16
CA ILE A 24 -17.10 -11.76 -33.88
C ILE A 24 -15.65 -11.34 -34.13
N LEU A 25 -15.27 -10.17 -33.63
CA LEU A 25 -13.87 -9.74 -33.52
C LEU A 25 -13.41 -9.92 -32.06
N LYS A 26 -12.46 -10.83 -31.83
CA LYS A 26 -11.81 -11.02 -30.53
C LYS A 26 -10.50 -10.26 -30.50
N VAL A 27 -10.37 -9.34 -29.55
CA VAL A 27 -9.15 -8.55 -29.32
C VAL A 27 -8.62 -8.88 -27.93
N PRO A 28 -7.53 -9.65 -27.81
CA PRO A 28 -6.90 -9.90 -26.52
C PRO A 28 -6.16 -8.64 -26.06
N ARG A 29 -6.10 -8.43 -24.73
CA ARG A 29 -5.32 -7.37 -24.09
C ARG A 29 -5.59 -5.99 -24.70
N LEU A 30 -6.77 -5.44 -24.41
CA LEU A 30 -7.16 -4.12 -24.89
C LEU A 30 -6.21 -3.03 -24.37
N GLU A 31 -5.91 -2.07 -25.23
CA GLU A 31 -5.11 -0.87 -24.94
C GLU A 31 -5.90 0.37 -25.33
N THR A 32 -5.61 1.52 -24.75
CA THR A 32 -6.33 2.78 -25.02
C THR A 32 -6.38 3.12 -26.52
N ARG A 33 -5.32 2.83 -27.28
CA ARG A 33 -5.25 3.02 -28.75
C ARG A 33 -6.15 2.10 -29.57
N ASP A 34 -6.69 1.03 -28.97
CA ASP A 34 -7.69 0.16 -29.59
C ASP A 34 -9.10 0.76 -29.53
N SER A 35 -9.30 1.85 -28.79
CA SER A 35 -10.56 2.60 -28.85
C SER A 35 -10.76 3.24 -30.23
N GLY A 36 -12.02 3.35 -30.64
CA GLY A 36 -12.40 3.98 -31.89
C GLY A 36 -13.53 3.26 -32.60
N ASN A 37 -13.71 3.64 -33.86
CA ASN A 37 -14.82 3.18 -34.68
C ASN A 37 -14.39 2.02 -35.60
N TYR A 38 -15.16 0.95 -35.58
CA TYR A 38 -14.91 -0.32 -36.27
C TYR A 38 -16.05 -0.62 -37.23
N PHE A 39 -15.71 -0.85 -38.50
CA PHE A 39 -16.69 -1.17 -39.53
C PHE A 39 -16.60 -2.63 -39.95
N CYS A 40 -17.72 -3.35 -39.84
CA CYS A 40 -17.84 -4.70 -40.37
C CYS A 40 -18.35 -4.66 -41.81
N ARG A 41 -17.47 -5.02 -42.76
CA ARG A 41 -17.80 -4.99 -44.19
C ARG A 41 -18.88 -6.00 -44.59
N GLN A 42 -18.95 -7.16 -43.94
CA GLN A 42 -19.87 -8.23 -44.32
C GLN A 42 -21.31 -7.90 -43.92
N SER A 43 -21.51 -7.37 -42.72
CA SER A 43 -22.84 -6.98 -42.23
C SER A 43 -23.20 -5.53 -42.55
N GLY A 44 -22.22 -4.71 -42.94
CA GLY A 44 -22.38 -3.27 -43.13
C GLY A 44 -22.56 -2.49 -41.83
N LYS A 45 -22.36 -3.12 -40.66
CA LYS A 45 -22.56 -2.52 -39.35
C LYS A 45 -21.32 -1.78 -38.86
N GLU A 46 -21.57 -0.69 -38.14
CA GLU A 46 -20.56 0.12 -37.48
C GLU A 46 -20.61 -0.09 -35.96
N HIS A 47 -19.45 -0.17 -35.33
CA HIS A 47 -19.28 -0.49 -33.91
C HIS A 47 -18.27 0.45 -33.27
N ILE A 48 -18.66 1.13 -32.20
CA ILE A 48 -17.75 2.00 -31.44
C ILE A 48 -17.21 1.21 -30.26
N VAL A 49 -15.89 1.09 -30.18
CA VAL A 49 -15.19 0.45 -29.06
C VAL A 49 -14.64 1.53 -28.13
N HIS A 50 -15.03 1.46 -26.86
CA HIS A 50 -14.45 2.25 -25.79
C HIS A 50 -13.54 1.38 -24.95
N VAL A 51 -12.41 1.93 -24.52
CA VAL A 51 -11.49 1.25 -23.60
C VAL A 51 -11.57 1.96 -22.27
N VAL A 52 -11.93 1.19 -21.24
CA VAL A 52 -12.10 1.69 -19.87
C VAL A 52 -10.95 1.19 -19.02
N SER A 53 -10.37 2.06 -18.22
CA SER A 53 -9.32 1.72 -17.26
C SER A 53 -9.66 2.28 -15.89
N VAL A 54 -9.42 1.47 -14.86
CA VAL A 54 -9.64 1.83 -13.46
C VAL A 54 -8.33 1.67 -12.71
N PHE A 55 -7.90 2.72 -12.00
CA PHE A 55 -6.65 2.72 -11.24
C PHE A 55 -6.70 3.72 -10.08
N VAL A 56 -5.71 3.63 -9.20
CA VAL A 56 -5.59 4.50 -8.01
C VAL A 56 -4.28 5.27 -8.12
N LYS A 57 -4.29 6.56 -7.75
CA LYS A 57 -3.08 7.35 -7.51
C LYS A 57 -2.90 7.62 -6.02
N PRO A 58 -1.67 7.52 -5.46
CA PRO A 58 -0.44 7.16 -6.16
C PRO A 58 -0.35 5.67 -6.55
N GLY A 59 -1.14 4.80 -5.91
CA GLY A 59 -1.27 3.39 -6.26
C GLY A 59 -2.28 2.66 -5.37
N PRO A 60 -2.54 1.36 -5.62
CA PRO A 60 -3.57 0.59 -4.91
C PRO A 60 -3.23 0.24 -3.45
N VAL A 61 -1.99 0.39 -3.00
CA VAL A 61 -1.55 0.09 -1.63
C VAL A 61 -1.11 1.38 -0.94
N LEU A 62 -1.95 1.89 -0.06
CA LEU A 62 -1.80 3.19 0.57
C LEU A 62 -1.43 3.07 2.05
N VAL A 63 -0.70 4.05 2.54
CA VAL A 63 -0.53 4.26 3.99
C VAL A 63 -1.82 4.84 4.60
N GLN A 64 -2.16 4.44 5.82
CA GLN A 64 -3.28 5.02 6.57
C GLN A 64 -3.12 6.55 6.70
N SER A 65 -4.24 7.27 6.71
CA SER A 65 -4.29 8.74 6.78
C SER A 65 -3.70 9.46 5.57
N SER A 66 -3.36 8.75 4.49
CA SER A 66 -2.99 9.38 3.22
C SER A 66 -4.20 9.75 2.37
N ASP A 67 -3.96 10.60 1.39
CA ASP A 67 -4.92 10.91 0.34
C ASP A 67 -4.72 10.03 -0.88
N ALA A 68 -5.79 9.78 -1.62
CA ALA A 68 -5.75 9.05 -2.87
C ALA A 68 -6.81 9.51 -3.87
N GLU A 69 -6.58 9.16 -5.13
CA GLU A 69 -7.53 9.42 -6.22
C GLU A 69 -7.86 8.11 -6.91
N LEU A 70 -9.15 7.83 -7.06
CA LEU A 70 -9.63 6.70 -7.85
C LEU A 70 -10.06 7.24 -9.22
N HIS A 71 -9.47 6.69 -10.28
CA HIS A 71 -9.68 7.12 -11.65
C HIS A 71 -10.44 6.07 -12.44
N CYS A 72 -11.44 6.50 -13.20
CA CYS A 72 -12.19 5.70 -14.16
C CYS A 72 -12.18 6.41 -15.53
N ASP A 73 -11.16 6.09 -16.32
CA ASP A 73 -10.93 6.72 -17.62
C ASP A 73 -11.64 5.93 -18.71
N ILE A 74 -12.35 6.64 -19.60
CA ILE A 74 -13.05 6.04 -20.74
C ILE A 74 -12.49 6.68 -22.01
N THR A 75 -11.66 5.94 -22.73
CA THR A 75 -11.07 6.40 -23.98
C THR A 75 -12.09 6.30 -25.11
N GLY A 76 -12.26 7.40 -25.86
CA GLY A 76 -13.18 7.49 -27.00
C GLY A 76 -14.61 7.97 -26.65
N ASP A 77 -14.94 8.15 -25.37
CA ASP A 77 -16.17 8.83 -24.93
C ASP A 77 -15.98 9.49 -23.55
N PRO A 78 -15.48 10.74 -23.52
CA PRO A 78 -15.22 11.49 -22.30
C PRO A 78 -16.49 12.00 -21.60
N ASN A 79 -17.65 12.02 -22.27
CA ASN A 79 -18.90 12.53 -21.70
C ASN A 79 -19.76 11.43 -21.07
N LYS A 80 -19.36 10.17 -21.22
CA LYS A 80 -20.05 9.03 -20.62
C LYS A 80 -20.11 9.14 -19.10
N GLU A 81 -21.31 8.99 -18.54
CA GLU A 81 -21.52 8.99 -17.09
C GLU A 81 -20.94 7.75 -16.42
N VAL A 82 -20.45 7.94 -15.19
CA VAL A 82 -19.94 6.87 -14.33
C VAL A 82 -20.57 6.92 -12.95
N GLN A 83 -20.62 5.76 -12.30
CA GLN A 83 -21.04 5.62 -10.91
C GLN A 83 -20.06 4.72 -10.18
N TRP A 84 -19.45 5.23 -9.12
CA TRP A 84 -18.61 4.41 -8.26
C TRP A 84 -19.44 3.64 -7.22
N LEU A 85 -19.05 2.41 -6.95
CA LEU A 85 -19.47 1.61 -5.82
C LEU A 85 -18.32 1.47 -4.82
N ARG A 86 -18.63 1.68 -3.55
CA ARG A 86 -17.77 1.45 -2.40
C ARG A 86 -17.55 -0.06 -2.20
N PRO A 87 -16.56 -0.47 -1.37
CA PRO A 87 -16.32 -1.87 -1.02
C PRO A 87 -17.54 -2.58 -0.40
N ASN A 88 -18.39 -1.84 0.30
CA ASN A 88 -19.64 -2.35 0.87
C ASN A 88 -20.81 -2.45 -0.14
N GLY A 89 -20.56 -2.17 -1.42
CA GLY A 89 -21.55 -2.20 -2.50
C GLY A 89 -22.43 -0.95 -2.61
N GLN A 90 -22.31 0.03 -1.69
CA GLN A 90 -23.09 1.26 -1.75
C GLN A 90 -22.55 2.21 -2.84
N LYS A 91 -23.46 2.99 -3.45
CA LYS A 91 -23.08 4.03 -4.41
C LYS A 91 -22.29 5.13 -3.70
N TYR A 92 -21.19 5.56 -4.32
CA TYR A 92 -20.52 6.80 -3.95
C TYR A 92 -21.35 7.99 -4.41
N ASN A 93 -21.43 9.06 -3.61
CA ASN A 93 -22.37 10.15 -3.87
C ASN A 93 -22.04 10.92 -5.17
N GLU A 94 -20.76 11.06 -5.49
CA GLU A 94 -20.31 11.78 -6.67
C GLU A 94 -20.30 10.88 -7.91
N LYS A 95 -20.81 11.42 -9.03
CA LYS A 95 -20.76 10.78 -10.36
C LYS A 95 -19.57 11.28 -11.19
N ASN A 96 -18.42 11.37 -10.54
CA ASN A 96 -17.20 11.84 -11.15
C ASN A 96 -16.34 10.66 -11.63
N ARG A 97 -15.64 10.86 -12.75
CA ARG A 97 -14.61 9.92 -13.25
C ARG A 97 -13.47 9.75 -12.28
N VAL A 98 -13.12 10.84 -11.60
CA VAL A 98 -12.12 10.88 -10.55
C VAL A 98 -12.83 11.19 -9.24
N ILE A 99 -12.65 10.33 -8.24
CA ILE A 99 -13.07 10.61 -6.87
C ILE A 99 -11.85 10.72 -5.97
N HIS A 100 -11.88 11.68 -5.06
CA HIS A 100 -10.79 11.95 -4.13
C HIS A 100 -11.13 11.38 -2.76
N LEU A 101 -10.34 10.43 -2.30
CA LEU A 101 -10.40 9.93 -0.93
C LEU A 101 -9.40 10.71 -0.09
N LYS A 102 -9.87 11.29 1.02
CA LYS A 102 -9.05 12.07 1.94
C LYS A 102 -8.85 11.30 3.23
N SER A 103 -7.62 11.29 3.76
CA SER A 103 -7.25 10.61 5.01
C SER A 103 -7.86 9.20 5.12
N VAL A 104 -7.46 8.30 4.21
CA VAL A 104 -8.01 6.95 4.10
C VAL A 104 -7.82 6.15 5.38
N THR A 105 -8.83 5.35 5.73
CA THR A 105 -8.83 4.43 6.86
C THR A 105 -9.03 3.00 6.38
N SER A 106 -9.01 2.04 7.30
CA SER A 106 -9.34 0.64 6.99
C SER A 106 -10.74 0.45 6.40
N ASN A 107 -11.67 1.40 6.60
CA ASN A 107 -13.03 1.35 6.04
C ASN A 107 -13.06 1.60 4.53
N GLU A 108 -12.06 2.29 3.98
CA GLU A 108 -11.92 2.52 2.54
C GLU A 108 -11.24 1.34 1.84
N ALA A 109 -10.65 0.40 2.57
CA ALA A 109 -10.01 -0.78 2.01
C ALA A 109 -11.04 -1.74 1.39
N GLY A 110 -10.64 -2.40 0.30
CA GLY A 110 -11.44 -3.38 -0.42
C GLY A 110 -11.67 -3.00 -1.88
N GLN A 111 -12.62 -3.68 -2.52
CA GLN A 111 -12.86 -3.57 -3.94
C GLN A 111 -13.77 -2.38 -4.28
N TRP A 112 -13.21 -1.36 -4.92
CA TRP A 112 -13.96 -0.26 -5.52
C TRP A 112 -14.34 -0.59 -6.95
N THR A 113 -15.56 -0.26 -7.36
CA THR A 113 -16.07 -0.60 -8.70
C THR A 113 -16.57 0.65 -9.42
N CYS A 114 -16.05 0.92 -10.61
CA CYS A 114 -16.60 1.91 -11.53
C CYS A 114 -17.64 1.23 -12.44
N LEU A 115 -18.87 1.74 -12.41
CA LEU A 115 -19.95 1.39 -13.32
C LEU A 115 -20.03 2.42 -14.45
N VAL A 116 -20.03 1.94 -15.69
CA VAL A 116 -20.16 2.78 -16.89
C VAL A 116 -21.46 2.44 -17.59
N LYS A 117 -22.48 3.32 -17.49
CA LYS A 117 -23.86 3.13 -18.03
C LYS A 117 -24.48 1.76 -17.72
N ASP A 118 -24.30 1.22 -16.53
CA ASP A 118 -24.82 -0.09 -16.06
C ASP A 118 -24.43 -1.35 -16.88
N ASP A 119 -23.79 -1.19 -18.03
CA ASP A 119 -23.39 -2.27 -18.95
C ASP A 119 -21.97 -2.79 -18.67
N LEU A 120 -21.09 -1.96 -18.11
CA LEU A 120 -19.68 -2.28 -17.91
C LEU A 120 -19.24 -1.96 -16.48
N LYS A 121 -18.55 -2.93 -15.86
CA LYS A 121 -18.05 -2.83 -14.49
C LYS A 121 -16.56 -3.16 -14.47
N LEU A 122 -15.75 -2.22 -13.99
CA LEU A 122 -14.34 -2.44 -13.73
C LEU A 122 -14.05 -2.13 -12.27
N SER A 123 -13.15 -2.91 -11.67
CA SER A 123 -12.87 -2.80 -10.25
C SER A 123 -11.38 -2.68 -9.98
N VAL A 124 -11.04 -1.98 -8.89
CA VAL A 124 -9.70 -1.90 -8.33
C VAL A 124 -9.78 -2.19 -6.83
N THR A 125 -8.83 -2.98 -6.33
CA THR A 125 -8.75 -3.29 -4.90
C THR A 125 -7.81 -2.31 -4.22
N LEU A 126 -8.35 -1.56 -3.26
CA LEU A 126 -7.58 -0.66 -2.41
C LEU A 126 -7.14 -1.38 -1.14
N THR A 127 -5.88 -1.26 -0.77
CA THR A 127 -5.37 -1.73 0.52
C THR A 127 -4.86 -0.56 1.32
N VAL A 128 -5.23 -0.48 2.61
CA VAL A 128 -4.79 0.57 3.53
C VAL A 128 -3.93 -0.08 4.62
N VAL A 129 -2.71 0.42 4.78
CA VAL A 129 -1.67 -0.18 5.61
C VAL A 129 -1.28 0.77 6.73
N GLY A 130 -1.28 0.26 7.97
CA GLY A 130 -0.79 0.95 9.15
C GLY A 130 0.45 0.27 9.74
N LEU A 131 1.10 0.95 10.69
CA LEU A 131 2.20 0.36 11.48
C LEU A 131 1.68 -0.75 12.39
N GLN A 132 2.48 -1.79 12.56
CA GLN A 132 2.22 -2.90 13.46
C GLN A 132 3.36 -3.07 14.46
N THR A 133 2.98 -3.46 15.67
CA THR A 133 3.89 -3.76 16.77
C THR A 133 3.23 -4.76 17.72
N THR A 134 4.06 -5.37 18.56
CA THR A 134 3.64 -6.30 19.61
C THR A 134 4.36 -5.96 20.90
N ALA A 135 3.69 -6.13 22.04
CA ALA A 135 4.32 -6.01 23.34
C ALA A 135 5.42 -7.07 23.51
N VAL A 136 6.50 -6.70 24.20
CA VAL A 136 7.68 -7.55 24.38
C VAL A 136 8.02 -7.71 25.85
N ASN A 137 8.54 -8.89 26.18
CA ASN A 137 9.05 -9.20 27.50
C ASN A 137 10.56 -9.46 27.38
N ALA A 138 11.35 -8.81 28.23
CA ALA A 138 12.79 -9.01 28.26
C ALA A 138 13.26 -9.35 29.66
N SER A 139 14.26 -10.21 29.78
CA SER A 139 14.91 -10.41 31.07
C SER A 139 15.97 -9.35 31.33
N LYS A 140 16.20 -9.05 32.61
CA LYS A 140 17.23 -8.08 33.00
C LYS A 140 18.61 -8.47 32.46
N GLY A 141 19.26 -7.50 31.80
CA GLY A 141 20.57 -7.63 31.18
C GLY A 141 20.56 -8.18 29.75
N ASP A 142 19.40 -8.55 29.21
CA ASP A 142 19.29 -9.01 27.83
C ASP A 142 19.14 -7.83 26.86
N ASP A 143 19.43 -8.08 25.59
CA ASP A 143 19.11 -7.17 24.50
C ASP A 143 17.76 -7.61 23.90
N ILE A 144 16.86 -6.65 23.67
CA ILE A 144 15.53 -6.93 23.13
C ILE A 144 15.22 -6.05 21.93
N GLU A 145 14.56 -6.64 20.94
CA GLU A 145 14.04 -5.91 19.79
C GLU A 145 12.65 -5.35 20.11
N LEU A 146 12.46 -4.07 19.84
CA LEU A 146 11.18 -3.37 19.87
C LEU A 146 10.63 -3.39 18.43
N PRO A 147 9.62 -4.22 18.14
CA PRO A 147 9.14 -4.39 16.78
C PRO A 147 8.32 -3.16 16.32
N CYS A 148 8.55 -2.69 15.11
CA CYS A 148 7.74 -1.72 14.40
C CYS A 148 7.90 -1.94 12.89
N SER A 149 6.83 -2.38 12.24
CA SER A 149 6.89 -2.68 10.81
C SER A 149 5.60 -2.34 10.07
N LEU A 150 5.71 -2.23 8.75
CA LEU A 150 4.57 -2.30 7.85
C LEU A 150 4.43 -3.75 7.37
N PRO A 151 3.22 -4.32 7.36
CA PRO A 151 3.00 -5.69 6.89
C PRO A 151 3.30 -5.87 5.39
N GLN A 152 3.37 -4.79 4.62
CA GLN A 152 3.78 -4.76 3.22
C GLN A 152 4.26 -3.37 2.81
N SER A 153 4.99 -3.28 1.69
CA SER A 153 5.40 -2.00 1.11
C SER A 153 4.19 -1.21 0.59
N VAL A 154 4.20 0.09 0.81
CA VAL A 154 3.19 1.05 0.36
C VAL A 154 3.74 1.89 -0.79
N PHE A 155 2.85 2.56 -1.52
CA PHE A 155 3.26 3.46 -2.61
C PHE A 155 3.92 4.74 -2.10
N GLN A 156 3.45 5.28 -0.97
CA GLN A 156 4.05 6.47 -0.37
C GLN A 156 5.43 6.15 0.18
N HIS A 157 6.44 6.90 -0.26
CA HIS A 157 7.80 6.71 0.22
C HIS A 157 7.97 7.16 1.67
N VAL A 158 8.72 6.37 2.44
CA VAL A 158 9.17 6.76 3.78
C VAL A 158 10.22 7.86 3.65
N VAL A 159 10.04 8.95 4.41
CA VAL A 159 10.94 10.11 4.40
C VAL A 159 11.66 10.30 5.72
N GLY A 160 11.12 9.73 6.80
CA GLY A 160 11.75 9.78 8.11
C GLY A 160 11.00 8.99 9.17
N GLY A 161 11.43 9.13 10.41
CA GLY A 161 10.84 8.44 11.54
C GLY A 161 11.75 8.48 12.76
N THR A 162 11.22 8.07 13.91
CA THR A 162 11.99 7.99 15.15
C THR A 162 11.28 7.10 16.16
N TRP A 163 12.00 6.72 17.20
CA TRP A 163 11.44 6.12 18.40
C TRP A 163 11.48 7.12 19.55
N LYS A 164 10.52 7.02 20.47
CA LYS A 164 10.55 7.79 21.71
C LYS A 164 10.00 6.99 22.88
N ALA A 165 10.44 7.37 24.08
CA ALA A 165 9.93 6.85 25.33
C ALA A 165 9.92 7.99 26.36
N ASP A 166 8.72 8.40 26.79
CA ASP A 166 8.56 9.58 27.65
C ASP A 166 9.19 9.35 29.04
N HIS A 167 9.28 8.08 29.50
CA HIS A 167 9.97 7.69 30.73
C HIS A 167 11.50 7.67 30.61
N LEU A 168 12.05 7.76 29.39
CA LEU A 168 13.48 7.72 29.10
C LEU A 168 13.94 8.94 28.26
N PRO A 169 13.74 10.19 28.74
CA PRO A 169 14.03 11.40 27.95
C PRO A 169 15.52 11.60 27.65
N LYS A 170 16.41 10.90 28.36
CA LYS A 170 17.87 10.97 28.18
C LYS A 170 18.40 9.96 27.18
N VAL A 171 17.60 8.98 26.77
CA VAL A 171 18.04 7.95 25.82
C VAL A 171 17.96 8.54 24.41
N PRO A 172 19.09 8.63 23.67
CA PRO A 172 19.11 9.18 22.32
C PRO A 172 18.62 8.13 21.33
N PHE A 173 17.31 8.09 21.10
CA PHE A 173 16.72 7.20 20.10
C PHE A 173 17.19 7.58 18.68
N PRO A 174 17.41 6.58 17.81
CA PRO A 174 17.82 6.83 16.44
C PRO A 174 16.69 7.53 15.67
N THR A 175 17.09 8.39 14.72
CA THR A 175 16.18 9.09 13.81
C THR A 175 16.40 8.57 12.40
N LEU A 176 15.35 8.05 11.79
CA LEU A 176 15.35 7.64 10.39
C LEU A 176 15.25 8.90 9.53
N THR A 177 16.15 9.03 8.56
CA THR A 177 16.20 10.19 7.66
C THR A 177 16.39 9.73 6.23
N ASN A 178 15.73 10.40 5.28
CA ASN A 178 15.95 10.18 3.86
C ASN A 178 16.74 11.36 3.27
N THR A 179 17.99 11.13 2.87
CA THR A 179 18.83 12.18 2.27
C THR A 179 19.17 11.85 0.82
N PRO A 180 19.37 12.86 -0.04
CA PRO A 180 19.72 12.62 -1.44
C PRO A 180 21.01 11.79 -1.65
N SER A 181 21.94 11.82 -0.69
CA SER A 181 23.24 11.16 -0.81
C SER A 181 23.27 9.72 -0.29
N LYS A 182 22.52 9.43 0.78
CA LYS A 182 22.54 8.11 1.45
C LYS A 182 21.22 7.35 1.33
N GLY A 183 20.20 7.97 0.74
CA GLY A 183 18.84 7.46 0.79
C GLY A 183 18.33 7.38 2.22
N LEU A 184 17.45 6.43 2.46
CA LEU A 184 16.87 6.16 3.76
C LEU A 184 17.88 5.48 4.68
N HIS A 185 18.21 6.12 5.82
CA HIS A 185 19.19 5.61 6.78
C HIS A 185 18.93 6.15 8.18
N TRP A 186 19.34 5.39 9.19
CA TRP A 186 19.30 5.83 10.59
C TRP A 186 20.46 6.79 10.89
N ASN A 187 20.14 7.84 11.62
CA ASN A 187 21.07 8.77 12.25
C ASN A 187 20.97 8.61 13.77
N CYS A 188 22.11 8.43 14.44
CA CYS A 188 22.16 8.24 15.88
C CYS A 188 23.46 8.83 16.43
N GLU A 189 23.36 9.52 17.56
CA GLU A 189 24.49 10.15 18.23
C GLU A 189 25.22 9.18 19.16
N ASP A 190 24.50 8.26 19.80
CA ASP A 190 25.06 7.29 20.75
C ASP A 190 24.38 5.91 20.63
N LEU A 191 25.19 4.90 20.28
CA LEU A 191 24.80 3.50 20.14
C LEU A 191 24.98 2.69 21.43
N SER A 192 25.28 3.35 22.56
CA SER A 192 25.53 2.69 23.85
C SER A 192 24.30 1.93 24.35
N LYS A 193 23.10 2.50 24.16
CA LYS A 193 21.84 1.96 24.68
C LYS A 193 20.93 1.37 23.60
N VAL A 194 21.00 1.86 22.36
CA VAL A 194 20.08 1.47 21.28
C VAL A 194 20.85 1.08 20.03
N ASN A 195 20.43 -0.02 19.39
CA ASN A 195 20.81 -0.45 18.05
C ASN A 195 19.58 -0.37 17.13
N PHE A 196 19.79 -0.47 15.82
CA PHE A 196 18.70 -0.40 14.83
C PHE A 196 18.91 -1.36 13.67
N THR A 197 17.81 -1.75 13.04
CA THR A 197 17.84 -2.55 11.81
C THR A 197 18.40 -1.72 10.66
N THR A 198 19.31 -2.30 9.87
CA THR A 198 19.93 -1.65 8.71
C THR A 198 19.36 -2.12 7.37
N GLY A 199 18.57 -3.21 7.37
CA GLY A 199 17.90 -3.77 6.20
C GLY A 199 16.50 -3.18 5.97
N GLN A 200 15.93 -3.43 4.78
CA GLN A 200 14.56 -3.12 4.33
C GLN A 200 13.84 -1.97 5.07
N LEU A 201 14.48 -0.78 5.09
CA LEU A 201 13.97 0.40 5.77
C LEU A 201 12.67 0.96 5.17
N SER A 202 12.14 0.35 4.11
CA SER A 202 10.81 0.66 3.57
C SER A 202 9.67 0.00 4.34
N THR A 203 9.96 -1.03 5.16
CA THR A 203 8.93 -1.78 5.91
C THR A 203 9.35 -2.20 7.32
N ASN A 204 10.64 -2.27 7.63
CA ASN A 204 11.13 -2.63 8.96
C ASN A 204 11.77 -1.41 9.64
N PHE A 205 11.29 -1.07 10.84
CA PHE A 205 11.74 0.06 11.65
C PHE A 205 12.10 -0.37 13.08
N ASP A 206 12.47 -1.65 13.24
CA ASP A 206 12.77 -2.24 14.54
C ASP A 206 14.03 -1.60 15.13
N VAL A 207 14.01 -1.42 16.47
CA VAL A 207 15.18 -0.99 17.24
C VAL A 207 15.47 -1.97 18.35
N THR A 208 16.75 -2.21 18.62
CA THR A 208 17.17 -3.09 19.70
C THR A 208 17.58 -2.26 20.91
N LEU A 209 16.92 -2.46 22.04
CA LEU A 209 17.31 -1.89 23.32
C LEU A 209 18.33 -2.81 24.01
N LYS A 210 19.51 -2.28 24.31
CA LYS A 210 20.60 -3.05 24.92
C LYS A 210 20.53 -3.09 26.43
N ASN A 211 20.99 -4.21 27.00
CA ASN A 211 21.22 -4.40 28.43
C ASN A 211 20.03 -3.88 29.26
N VAL A 212 18.86 -4.46 29.02
CA VAL A 212 17.59 -4.04 29.58
C VAL A 212 17.64 -4.03 31.11
N GLN A 213 17.20 -2.94 31.72
CA GLN A 213 17.07 -2.76 33.15
C GLN A 213 15.60 -2.61 33.54
N SER A 214 15.25 -2.89 34.79
CA SER A 214 13.89 -2.68 35.31
C SER A 214 13.39 -1.23 35.16
N SER A 215 14.30 -0.25 35.09
CA SER A 215 13.97 1.16 34.82
C SER A 215 13.58 1.43 33.37
N ASP A 216 13.90 0.53 32.45
CA ASP A 216 13.57 0.69 31.02
C ASP A 216 12.13 0.27 30.70
N GLU A 217 11.47 -0.43 31.64
CA GLU A 217 10.07 -0.84 31.56
C GLU A 217 9.17 0.37 31.29
N GLY A 218 8.26 0.23 30.32
CA GLY A 218 7.34 1.30 29.95
C GLY A 218 6.89 1.23 28.50
N THR A 219 6.34 2.34 28.01
CA THR A 219 5.78 2.46 26.67
C THR A 219 6.76 3.14 25.74
N PHE A 220 6.97 2.52 24.58
CA PHE A 220 7.78 3.03 23.49
C PHE A 220 6.87 3.34 22.31
N VAL A 221 7.09 4.50 21.67
CA VAL A 221 6.30 4.96 20.54
C VAL A 221 7.19 4.95 19.30
N CYS A 222 6.83 4.15 18.32
CA CYS A 222 7.42 4.17 17.00
C CYS A 222 6.67 5.20 16.14
N ILE A 223 7.40 6.10 15.49
CA ILE A 223 6.86 7.14 14.60
C ILE A 223 7.51 6.98 13.24
N VAL A 224 6.70 6.92 12.18
CA VAL A 224 7.18 6.86 10.79
C VAL A 224 6.49 7.94 9.98
N GLU A 225 7.30 8.66 9.20
CA GLU A 225 6.90 9.80 8.39
C GLU A 225 7.02 9.44 6.90
N PHE A 226 5.97 9.74 6.15
CA PHE A 226 5.85 9.45 4.72
C PHE A 226 5.77 10.76 3.93
N GLU A 227 6.09 10.68 2.64
CA GLU A 227 5.86 11.77 1.72
C GLU A 227 4.38 12.22 1.74
N GLY A 228 4.14 13.49 1.42
CA GLY A 228 2.81 14.09 1.56
C GLY A 228 2.44 14.48 3.00
N GLY A 229 3.38 14.37 3.96
CA GLY A 229 3.20 14.85 5.34
C GLY A 229 2.42 13.89 6.23
N VAL A 230 2.22 12.63 5.80
CA VAL A 230 1.55 11.62 6.62
C VAL A 230 2.51 11.14 7.70
N ARG A 231 2.02 11.09 8.94
CA ARG A 231 2.77 10.63 10.11
C ARG A 231 1.97 9.57 10.84
N LEU A 232 2.51 8.35 10.89
CA LEU A 232 1.94 7.24 11.64
C LEU A 232 2.69 7.05 12.95
N SER A 233 1.97 6.62 13.97
CA SER A 233 2.57 6.22 15.25
C SER A 233 1.88 4.98 15.80
N VAL A 234 2.66 4.09 16.41
CA VAL A 234 2.16 2.92 17.13
C VAL A 234 2.95 2.74 18.44
N GLU A 235 2.27 2.22 19.45
CA GLU A 235 2.83 2.06 20.80
C GLU A 235 3.08 0.60 21.12
N THR A 236 4.22 0.31 21.74
CA THR A 236 4.55 -1.00 22.30
C THR A 236 4.97 -0.87 23.76
N THR A 237 4.71 -1.93 24.53
CA THR A 237 5.07 -1.98 25.94
C THR A 237 6.18 -3.00 26.14
N LEU A 238 7.26 -2.57 26.79
CA LEU A 238 8.31 -3.44 27.29
C LEU A 238 8.01 -3.79 28.74
N ARG A 239 7.98 -5.09 29.07
CA ARG A 239 7.94 -5.58 30.46
C ARG A 239 9.25 -6.28 30.80
N VAL A 240 9.77 -6.03 32.00
CA VAL A 240 11.03 -6.64 32.43
C VAL A 240 10.74 -7.79 33.39
N VAL A 241 11.12 -9.01 32.99
CA VAL A 241 10.90 -10.23 33.78
C VAL A 241 12.18 -10.69 34.45
N ASP A 242 12.06 -11.26 35.65
CA ASP A 242 13.19 -11.88 36.32
C ASP A 242 13.66 -13.12 35.54
N LYS A 243 14.99 -13.31 35.45
CA LYS A 243 15.55 -14.51 34.83
C LYS A 243 15.11 -15.74 35.65
N PRO A 244 14.58 -16.80 35.00
CA PRO A 244 14.27 -18.02 35.71
C PRO A 244 15.54 -18.56 36.38
N SER A 245 15.51 -18.61 37.71
CA SER A 245 16.60 -19.12 38.53
C SER A 245 16.65 -20.65 38.41
N GLY A 246 17.43 -21.15 37.46
CA GLY A 246 17.75 -22.57 37.34
C GLY A 246 18.57 -23.06 38.54
N LYS A 247 17.91 -23.47 39.62
CA LYS A 247 18.46 -24.40 40.62
C LYS A 247 17.40 -25.40 41.06
N THR A 248 17.08 -26.36 40.20
CA THR A 248 16.45 -27.61 40.65
C THR A 248 17.53 -28.43 41.35
N LYS A 249 17.65 -28.30 42.68
CA LYS A 249 18.37 -29.30 43.47
C LYS A 249 17.58 -30.60 43.41
N GLN A 250 18.03 -31.53 42.58
CA GLN A 250 17.54 -32.90 42.59
C GLN A 250 18.03 -33.55 43.89
N HIS A 251 17.12 -33.71 44.84
CA HIS A 251 17.39 -34.41 46.09
C HIS A 251 17.18 -35.90 45.81
N CYS A 252 18.25 -36.64 45.50
CA CYS A 252 18.22 -38.09 45.53
C CYS A 252 18.18 -38.53 47.00
N THR A 253 17.08 -39.17 47.41
CA THR A 253 16.98 -39.87 48.69
C THR A 253 17.54 -41.27 48.51
N ALA A 254 18.37 -41.70 49.46
CA ALA A 254 19.08 -42.99 49.48
C ALA A 254 18.15 -44.17 49.72
#